data_AF-A0A2H0L3F6-F1
#
_entry.id   AF-A0A2H0L3F6-F1
#
_cell.length_a   1.000
_cell.length_b   1.000
_cell.length_c   1.000
_cell.angle_alpha   90.00
_cell.angle_beta   90.00
_cell.angle_gamma   90.00
#
_symmetry.space_group_name_H-M   'P 1'
#
loop_
_entity.id
_entity.type
_entity.pdbx_description
1 polymer ?
#
loop_
_entity_poly.entity_id
_entity_poly.type
_entity_poly.pdbx_seq_one_letter_code
_entity_poly.pdbx_strand_id
1 'polypeptide(L)'
;MDDSTLYRLCQEYGSNARMWSRKFAALLPEVNKRQLYRKHGFFSIFEFAAKLAGMGRKNVEEVLRTYSKVEDRPLLKAQIEQFGWAKVRVITPLIETVEETKLVEMVKTLPREALAECVHELKGFKQAAQQN
;
A
#
# COMPACT_ATOMS: atom_id res chain seq x y z
N MET A 1 16.67 -33.96 -5.46
CA MET A 1 16.52 -32.52 -5.72
C MET A 1 17.90 -31.90 -5.60
N ASP A 2 18.34 -31.14 -6.60
CA ASP A 2 19.60 -30.39 -6.56
C ASP A 2 19.40 -28.94 -6.07
N ASP A 3 20.51 -28.25 -5.78
CA ASP A 3 20.50 -26.89 -5.24
C ASP A 3 19.84 -25.87 -6.18
N SER A 4 20.02 -26.04 -7.49
CA SER A 4 19.42 -25.16 -8.51
C SER A 4 17.89 -25.27 -8.48
N THR A 5 17.38 -26.49 -8.40
CA THR A 5 15.95 -26.78 -8.29
C THR A 5 15.38 -26.25 -6.98
N LEU A 6 16.09 -26.44 -5.86
CA LEU A 6 15.67 -25.90 -4.56
C LEU A 6 15.59 -24.37 -4.59
N TYR A 7 16.62 -23.70 -5.14
CA TYR A 7 16.64 -22.25 -5.25
C TYR A 7 15.49 -21.71 -6.13
N ARG A 8 15.22 -22.36 -7.27
CA ARG A 8 14.08 -22.01 -8.14
C ARG A 8 12.75 -22.11 -7.40
N LEU A 9 12.54 -23.16 -6.61
CA LEU A 9 11.33 -23.32 -5.80
C LEU A 9 11.21 -22.23 -4.72
N CYS A 10 12.31 -21.88 -4.05
CA CYS A 10 12.33 -20.77 -3.11
C CYS A 10 11.93 -19.43 -3.77
N GLN A 11 12.43 -19.15 -4.97
CA GLN A 11 12.05 -17.94 -5.72
C GLN A 11 10.56 -17.94 -6.09
N GLU A 12 10.06 -19.06 -6.60
CA GLU A 12 8.66 -19.23 -6.99
C GLU A 12 7.73 -19.05 -5.79
N TYR A 13 7.97 -19.78 -4.70
CA TYR A 13 7.16 -19.71 -3.49
C TYR A 13 7.25 -18.35 -2.80
N GLY A 14 8.45 -17.75 -2.76
CA GLY A 14 8.63 -16.40 -2.22
C GLY A 14 7.87 -15.33 -3.02
N SER A 15 7.87 -15.43 -4.35
CA SER A 15 7.09 -14.55 -5.22
C SER A 15 5.59 -14.71 -5.01
N ASN A 16 5.11 -15.96 -4.97
CA ASN A 16 3.71 -16.29 -4.73
C ASN A 16 3.23 -15.80 -3.36
N ALA A 17 3.99 -16.06 -2.29
CA ALA A 17 3.68 -15.59 -0.95
C ALA A 17 3.54 -14.06 -0.90
N ARG A 18 4.46 -13.34 -1.56
CA ARG A 18 4.41 -11.87 -1.64
C ARG A 18 3.18 -11.37 -2.40
N MET A 19 2.83 -12.01 -3.52
CA MET A 19 1.62 -11.69 -4.29
C MET A 19 0.36 -11.91 -3.45
N TRP A 20 0.22 -13.06 -2.79
CA TRP A 20 -0.94 -13.39 -1.96
C TRP A 20 -1.07 -12.46 -0.75
N SER A 21 0.05 -12.13 -0.09
CA SER A 21 0.07 -11.16 1.00
C SER A 21 -0.43 -9.78 0.56
N ARG A 22 -0.04 -9.31 -0.64
CA ARG A 22 -0.55 -8.05 -1.21
C ARG A 22 -2.04 -8.09 -1.51
N LYS A 23 -2.55 -9.20 -2.05
CA LYS A 23 -3.99 -9.41 -2.30
C LYS A 23 -4.76 -9.42 -0.98
N PHE A 24 -4.25 -10.11 0.04
CA PHE A 24 -4.83 -10.11 1.38
C PHE A 24 -4.88 -8.70 1.98
N ALA A 25 -3.78 -7.94 1.90
CA ALA A 25 -3.71 -6.57 2.38
C ALA A 25 -4.78 -5.68 1.74
N ALA A 26 -5.06 -5.84 0.44
CA ALA A 26 -6.09 -5.07 -0.25
C ALA A 26 -7.52 -5.30 0.28
N LEU A 27 -7.77 -6.42 0.97
CA LEU A 27 -9.06 -6.72 1.59
C LEU A 27 -9.23 -6.09 2.98
N LEU A 28 -8.13 -5.71 3.64
CA LEU A 28 -8.14 -5.20 5.01
C LEU A 28 -9.05 -3.98 5.24
N PRO A 29 -9.14 -2.99 4.33
CA PRO A 29 -10.07 -1.87 4.51
C PRO A 29 -11.51 -2.33 4.65
N GLU A 30 -11.95 -3.28 3.82
CA GLU A 30 -13.32 -3.80 3.86
C GLU A 30 -13.55 -4.71 5.06
N VAL A 31 -12.55 -5.53 5.41
CA VAL A 31 -12.53 -6.33 6.64
C VAL A 31 -12.69 -5.44 7.87
N ASN A 32 -11.98 -4.29 7.89
CA ASN A 32 -12.06 -3.32 8.97
C ASN A 32 -13.44 -2.66 9.02
N LYS A 33 -13.93 -2.18 7.87
CA LYS A 33 -15.23 -1.51 7.76
C LYS A 33 -16.39 -2.40 8.23
N ARG A 34 -16.39 -3.68 7.83
CA ARG A 34 -17.42 -4.66 8.21
C ARG A 34 -17.19 -5.31 9.57
N GLN A 35 -16.08 -5.00 10.23
CA GLN A 35 -15.61 -5.67 11.45
C GLN A 35 -15.60 -7.19 11.30
N LEU A 36 -15.26 -7.70 10.12
CA LEU A 36 -15.36 -9.14 9.79
C LEU A 36 -14.50 -9.99 10.73
N TYR A 37 -13.34 -9.46 11.13
CA TYR A 37 -12.46 -10.12 12.09
C TYR A 37 -13.16 -10.44 13.42
N ARG A 38 -14.05 -9.58 13.93
CA ARG A 38 -14.80 -9.83 15.17
C ARG A 38 -15.79 -10.99 14.99
N LYS A 39 -16.43 -11.07 13.83
CA LYS A 39 -17.38 -12.14 13.49
C LYS A 39 -16.72 -13.53 13.45
N HIS A 40 -15.40 -13.55 13.25
CA HIS A 40 -14.59 -14.78 13.27
C HIS A 40 -13.79 -14.95 14.57
N GLY A 41 -14.15 -14.24 15.64
CA GLY A 41 -13.56 -14.44 16.98
C GLY A 41 -12.19 -13.82 17.18
N PHE A 42 -11.70 -12.98 16.27
CA PHE A 42 -10.46 -12.24 16.46
C PHE A 42 -10.72 -10.95 17.26
N PHE A 43 -9.82 -10.62 18.18
CA PHE A 43 -9.93 -9.43 19.02
C PHE A 43 -9.69 -8.13 18.23
N SER A 44 -8.79 -8.17 17.24
CA SER A 44 -8.43 -7.01 16.44
C SER A 44 -8.10 -7.38 14.99
N ILE A 45 -8.15 -6.37 14.11
CA ILE A 45 -7.69 -6.52 12.72
C ILE A 45 -6.19 -6.87 12.63
N PHE A 46 -5.39 -6.46 13.62
CA PHE A 46 -3.96 -6.79 13.67
C PHE A 46 -3.75 -8.27 13.95
N GLU A 47 -4.49 -8.82 14.91
CA GLU A 47 -4.46 -10.25 15.21
C GLU A 47 -4.95 -11.07 14.01
N PHE A 48 -6.05 -10.63 13.38
CA PHE A 48 -6.58 -11.24 12.17
C PHE A 48 -5.54 -11.30 11.05
N ALA A 49 -4.90 -10.17 10.75
CA ALA A 49 -3.89 -10.08 9.69
C ALA A 49 -2.61 -10.87 10.02
N ALA A 50 -2.19 -10.88 11.28
CA ALA A 50 -1.04 -11.64 11.72
C ALA A 50 -1.29 -13.14 11.63
N LYS A 51 -2.43 -13.63 12.13
CA LYS A 51 -2.76 -15.06 12.14
C LYS A 51 -3.04 -15.63 10.75
N LEU A 52 -3.69 -14.87 9.87
CA LEU A 52 -4.07 -15.38 8.54
C LEU A 52 -3.02 -15.14 7.45
N ALA A 53 -2.21 -14.08 7.55
CA ALA A 53 -1.30 -13.68 6.49
C ALA A 53 0.12 -13.34 6.97
N GLY A 54 0.43 -13.54 8.26
CA GLY A 54 1.73 -13.18 8.82
C GLY A 54 2.03 -11.68 8.76
N MET A 55 1.00 -10.83 8.62
CA MET A 55 1.19 -9.39 8.43
C MET A 55 1.52 -8.70 9.75
N GLY A 56 2.65 -8.01 9.80
CA GLY A 56 3.04 -7.18 10.94
C GLY A 56 2.13 -5.96 11.11
N ARG A 57 1.98 -5.51 12.36
CA ARG A 57 1.12 -4.39 12.76
C ARG A 57 1.34 -3.13 11.91
N LYS A 58 2.60 -2.70 11.74
CA LYS A 58 2.95 -1.52 10.97
C LYS A 58 2.43 -1.58 9.53
N ASN A 59 2.53 -2.74 8.88
CA ASN A 59 2.02 -2.91 7.51
C ASN A 59 0.49 -2.79 7.47
N VAL A 60 -0.21 -3.35 8.47
CA VAL A 60 -1.67 -3.20 8.59
C VAL A 60 -2.06 -1.73 8.74
N GLU A 61 -1.39 -1.00 9.64
CA GLU A 61 -1.62 0.42 9.85
C GLU A 61 -1.38 1.24 8.58
N GLU A 62 -0.29 0.97 7.86
CA GLU A 62 0.04 1.66 6.61
C GLU A 62 -0.99 1.38 5.50
N VAL A 63 -1.47 0.15 5.39
CA VAL A 63 -2.53 -0.22 4.45
C VAL A 63 -3.80 0.57 4.77
N LEU A 64 -4.30 0.46 6.00
CA LEU A 64 -5.54 1.13 6.41
C LEU A 64 -5.44 2.66 6.25
N ARG A 65 -4.30 3.24 6.64
CA ARG A 65 -4.04 4.68 6.46
C ARG A 65 -4.01 5.09 5.00
N THR A 66 -3.42 4.27 4.12
CA THR A 66 -3.36 4.56 2.68
C THR A 66 -4.76 4.61 2.09
N TYR A 67 -5.59 3.61 2.39
CA TYR A 67 -6.97 3.55 1.90
C TYR A 67 -7.84 4.68 2.45
N SER A 68 -7.71 5.02 3.74
CA SER A 68 -8.45 6.15 4.33
C SER A 68 -8.10 7.49 3.66
N LYS A 69 -6.83 7.72 3.30
CA LYS A 69 -6.42 8.96 2.62
C LYS A 69 -6.94 9.11 1.19
N VAL A 70 -7.37 8.02 0.56
CA VAL A 70 -7.90 8.03 -0.81
C VAL A 70 -9.38 7.65 -0.85
N GLU A 71 -10.06 7.63 0.30
CA GLU A 71 -11.45 7.18 0.39
C GLU A 71 -12.38 8.05 -0.47
N ASP A 72 -12.21 9.37 -0.40
CA ASP A 72 -12.96 10.36 -1.18
C ASP A 72 -12.31 10.70 -2.54
N ARG A 73 -11.32 9.91 -2.97
CA ARG A 73 -10.49 10.18 -4.15
C ARG A 73 -10.57 8.98 -5.12
N PRO A 74 -11.65 8.90 -5.91
CA PRO A 74 -11.97 7.69 -6.67
C PRO A 74 -10.92 7.37 -7.74
N LEU A 75 -10.26 8.36 -8.34
CA LEU A 75 -9.24 8.10 -9.36
C LEU A 75 -7.99 7.48 -8.74
N LEU A 76 -7.58 7.95 -7.56
CA LEU A 76 -6.48 7.37 -6.79
C LEU A 76 -6.82 5.99 -6.24
N LYS A 77 -8.06 5.78 -5.79
CA LYS A 77 -8.53 4.47 -5.34
C LYS A 77 -8.44 3.43 -6.46
N ALA A 78 -8.83 3.78 -7.69
CA ALA A 78 -8.67 2.90 -8.85
C ALA A 78 -7.20 2.55 -9.14
N GLN A 79 -6.25 3.42 -8.80
CA GLN A 79 -4.82 3.11 -8.98
C GLN A 79 -4.32 2.04 -8.01
N ILE A 80 -4.98 1.84 -6.86
CA ILE A 80 -4.61 0.77 -5.93
C ILE A 80 -4.88 -0.60 -6.54
N GLU A 81 -5.99 -0.76 -7.26
CA GLU A 81 -6.36 -2.01 -7.93
C GLU A 81 -5.36 -2.36 -9.05
N GLN A 82 -4.93 -1.34 -9.80
CA GLN A 82 -4.04 -1.53 -10.95
C GLN A 82 -2.55 -1.65 -10.57
N PHE A 83 -2.06 -0.81 -9.66
CA PHE A 83 -0.63 -0.67 -9.35
C PHE A 83 -0.24 -1.11 -7.94
N GLY A 84 -1.23 -1.42 -7.09
CA GLY A 84 -1.02 -1.83 -5.72
C GLY A 84 -0.89 -0.67 -4.74
N TRP A 85 -1.42 -0.90 -3.53
CA TRP A 85 -1.48 0.11 -2.46
C TRP A 85 -0.11 0.67 -2.08
N ALA A 86 0.96 -0.14 -2.17
CA ALA A 86 2.31 0.27 -1.77
C ALA A 86 2.89 1.37 -2.69
N LYS A 87 2.49 1.40 -3.97
CA LYS A 87 2.88 2.46 -4.91
C LYS A 87 2.11 3.74 -4.62
N VAL A 88 0.79 3.63 -4.46
CA VAL A 88 -0.09 4.76 -4.08
C VAL A 88 0.31 5.35 -2.72
N ARG A 89 0.73 4.53 -1.75
CA ARG A 89 1.21 4.99 -0.43
C ARG A 89 2.28 6.08 -0.54
N VAL A 90 3.18 5.99 -1.53
CA VAL A 90 4.31 6.92 -1.71
C VAL A 90 3.83 8.35 -1.91
N ILE A 91 2.77 8.54 -2.71
CA ILE A 91 2.23 9.87 -3.03
C ILE A 91 1.28 10.41 -1.96
N THR A 92 0.88 9.60 -0.98
CA THR A 92 -0.09 10.01 0.05
C THR A 92 0.27 11.27 0.85
N PRO A 93 1.53 11.72 0.94
CA PRO A 93 1.82 13.01 1.55
C PRO A 93 1.49 14.24 0.69
N LEU A 94 1.30 14.07 -0.62
CA LEU A 94 1.01 15.17 -1.57
C LEU A 94 -0.49 15.34 -1.85
N ILE A 95 -1.32 14.43 -1.34
CA ILE A 95 -2.76 14.34 -1.61
C ILE A 95 -3.51 15.65 -1.36
N GLU A 96 -3.12 16.41 -0.33
CA GLU A 96 -3.76 17.70 0.00
C GLU A 96 -3.21 18.89 -0.78
N THR A 97 -2.15 18.70 -1.56
CA THR A 97 -1.36 19.79 -2.15
C THR A 97 -1.24 19.72 -3.65
N VAL A 98 -1.57 18.56 -4.23
CA VAL A 98 -1.44 18.29 -5.65
C VAL A 98 -2.77 17.73 -6.15
N GLU A 99 -3.22 18.26 -7.27
CA GLU A 99 -4.41 17.80 -7.98
C GLU A 99 -4.40 16.28 -8.18
N GLU A 100 -5.55 15.64 -7.97
CA GLU A 100 -5.69 14.19 -8.01
C GLU A 100 -5.25 13.62 -9.37
N THR A 101 -5.60 14.29 -10.47
CA THR A 101 -5.24 13.87 -11.84
C THR A 101 -3.73 13.83 -12.07
N LYS A 102 -2.98 14.80 -11.51
CA LYS A 102 -1.51 14.80 -11.58
C LYS A 102 -0.92 13.65 -10.79
N LEU A 103 -1.46 13.39 -9.59
CA LEU A 103 -1.02 12.27 -8.76
C LEU A 103 -1.28 10.92 -9.43
N VAL A 104 -2.43 10.76 -10.09
CA VAL A 104 -2.76 9.56 -10.89
C VAL A 104 -1.75 9.38 -12.02
N GLU A 105 -1.42 10.44 -12.75
CA GLU A 105 -0.47 10.37 -13.85
C GLU A 105 0.93 9.97 -13.37
N MET A 106 1.38 10.53 -12.24
CA MET A 106 2.64 10.11 -11.60
C MET A 106 2.62 8.62 -11.27
N VAL A 107 1.53 8.10 -10.68
CA VAL A 107 1.42 6.67 -10.34
C VAL A 107 1.45 5.77 -11.57
N LYS A 108 0.88 6.19 -12.70
CA LYS A 108 0.89 5.42 -13.95
C LYS A 108 2.27 5.38 -14.61
N THR A 109 2.95 6.51 -14.64
CA THR A 109 4.16 6.70 -15.46
C THR A 109 5.46 6.38 -14.73
N LEU A 110 5.55 6.69 -13.44
CA LEU A 110 6.81 6.63 -12.71
C LEU A 110 6.99 5.29 -11.99
N PRO A 111 8.22 4.72 -11.96
CA PRO A 111 8.54 3.64 -11.03
C PRO A 111 8.44 4.14 -9.57
N ARG A 112 8.34 3.21 -8.63
CA ARG A 112 8.09 3.54 -7.22
C ARG A 112 9.22 4.39 -6.62
N GLU A 113 10.44 4.13 -7.03
CA GLU A 113 11.65 4.80 -6.57
C GLU A 113 11.65 6.27 -7.05
N ALA A 114 11.37 6.49 -8.34
CA ALA A 114 11.22 7.85 -8.89
C ALA A 114 10.06 8.61 -8.25
N LEU A 115 8.94 7.95 -7.94
CA LEU A 115 7.84 8.57 -7.17
C LEU A 115 8.30 9.05 -5.79
N ALA A 116 9.16 8.28 -5.12
CA ALA A 116 9.65 8.66 -3.80
C ALA A 116 10.55 9.89 -3.87
N GLU A 117 11.36 10.00 -4.91
CA GLU A 117 12.21 11.17 -5.20
C GLU A 117 11.36 12.41 -5.51
N CYS A 118 10.40 12.33 -6.42
CA CYS A 118 9.49 13.45 -6.70
C CYS A 118 8.74 13.93 -5.45
N VAL A 119 8.29 13.00 -4.59
CA VAL A 119 7.61 13.37 -3.33
C VAL A 119 8.56 14.07 -2.37
N HIS A 120 9.83 13.68 -2.32
CA HIS A 120 10.83 14.34 -1.50
C HIS A 120 11.07 15.78 -1.96
N GLU A 121 11.28 15.98 -3.27
CA GLU A 121 11.49 17.31 -3.87
C GLU A 121 10.29 18.24 -3.64
N LEU A 122 9.08 17.79 -3.98
CA LEU A 122 7.85 18.60 -3.86
C LEU A 122 7.53 18.98 -2.41
N LYS A 123 7.88 18.13 -1.44
CA LYS A 123 7.80 18.51 -0.02
C LYS A 123 8.83 19.56 0.37
N GLY A 124 10.07 19.42 -0.11
CA GLY A 124 11.16 20.36 0.15
C GLY A 124 10.81 21.77 -0.32
N PHE A 125 10.26 21.91 -1.54
CA PHE A 125 9.82 23.20 -2.07
C PHE A 125 8.73 23.86 -1.22
N LYS A 126 7.80 23.07 -0.67
CA LYS A 126 6.73 23.62 0.17
C LYS A 126 7.23 24.14 1.52
N GLN A 127 8.21 23.46 2.12
CA GLN A 127 8.82 23.91 3.38
C GLN A 127 9.61 25.22 3.18
N ALA A 128 10.30 25.36 2.04
CA ALA A 128 11.00 26.59 1.69
C ALA A 128 10.04 27.76 1.39
N ALA A 129 8.90 27.51 0.75
CA ALA A 129 7.91 28.54 0.41
C ALA A 129 7.09 29.05 1.62
N GLN A 130 7.10 28.34 2.75
CA GLN A 130 6.41 28.72 3.98
C GLN A 130 7.32 29.48 4.98
N GLN A 131 8.60 29.62 4.67
CA GLN A 131 9.60 30.31 5.51
C GLN A 131 9.99 31.70 4.98
N ASN A 132 9.40 32.12 3.86
CA ASN A 132 9.50 33.48 3.28
C ASN A 132 8.15 34.17 3.36
#